data_AF-A0A1Q5H3H8-F1
#
_entry.id   AF-A0A1Q5H3H8-F1
#
_cell.length_a   1.000
_cell.length_b   1.000
_cell.length_c   1.000
_cell.angle_alpha   90.00
_cell.angle_beta   90.00
_cell.angle_gamma   90.00
#
_symmetry.space_group_name_H-M   'P 1'
#
loop_
_entity.id
_entity.type
_entity.pdbx_description
1 polymer ?
#
loop_
_entity_poly.entity_id
_entity_poly.type
_entity_poly.pdbx_seq_one_letter_code
_entity_poly.pdbx_strand_id
1 'polypeptide(L)'
;MPEGHTIRRLADDHAERFVGAPVRVSSPQGRFSDSAALLDGRTLTAADAHGKHLFLGFGEAGWVHIHLGLFGKLGFGAAPPPPPTDTVRLRLVNTGHYADLRGPTACALITEPEKRAIHERLGPDPLRGDEDGERAWQRISRSRTTVAALLMDQKVIAGVGNVYRAEVLFRHGIDPYRTGRDLTRAEWDALWADLGELMREGVANNRIDTVRPEHLPEAMGRPPREDDHGGEVYVYRRANLPCHICGTPIRTADLVSRNLFWCPRCQPPGLPGGEKG
;
A
#
# COMPACT_ATOMS: atom_id res chain seq x y z
N MET A 1 1.18 -8.49 2.50
CA MET A 1 1.71 -7.83 1.29
C MET A 1 1.77 -6.34 1.56
N PRO A 2 2.92 -5.67 1.40
CA PRO A 2 3.02 -4.22 1.58
C PRO A 2 2.11 -3.45 0.62
N GLU A 3 1.28 -2.56 1.17
CA GLU A 3 0.50 -1.57 0.41
C GLU A 3 0.96 -0.16 0.80
N GLY A 4 0.31 0.90 0.30
CA GLY A 4 0.77 2.28 0.49
C GLY A 4 0.99 2.67 1.95
N HIS A 5 0.07 2.27 2.84
CA HIS A 5 0.19 2.48 4.29
C HIS A 5 1.51 1.96 4.88
N THR A 6 1.92 0.74 4.48
CA THR A 6 3.18 0.14 4.93
C THR A 6 4.36 0.99 4.49
N ILE A 7 4.36 1.44 3.24
CA ILE A 7 5.49 2.20 2.66
C ILE A 7 5.57 3.61 3.26
N ARG A 8 4.43 4.28 3.48
CA ARG A 8 4.39 5.56 4.20
C ARG A 8 4.95 5.41 5.61
N ARG A 9 4.49 4.41 6.37
CA ARG A 9 5.02 4.14 7.71
C ARG A 9 6.52 3.90 7.70
N LEU A 10 7.02 3.12 6.73
CA LEU A 10 8.45 2.92 6.58
C LEU A 10 9.19 4.23 6.32
N ALA A 11 8.65 5.14 5.50
CA ALA A 11 9.27 6.45 5.31
C ALA A 11 9.31 7.26 6.61
N ASP A 12 8.22 7.26 7.38
CA ASP A 12 8.12 7.95 8.67
C ASP A 12 9.13 7.37 9.69
N ASP A 13 9.22 6.04 9.80
CA ASP A 13 10.18 5.35 10.67
C ASP A 13 11.64 5.67 10.27
N HIS A 14 11.94 5.83 8.97
CA HIS A 14 13.27 6.26 8.52
C HIS A 14 13.54 7.72 8.85
N ALA A 15 12.55 8.59 8.65
CA ALA A 15 12.64 10.00 8.97
C ALA A 15 12.95 10.20 10.46
N GLU A 16 12.22 9.52 11.34
CA GLU A 16 12.43 9.59 12.79
C GLU A 16 13.82 9.09 13.20
N ARG A 17 14.28 7.96 12.65
CA ARG A 17 15.43 7.22 13.19
C ARG A 17 16.77 7.54 12.55
N PHE A 18 16.78 8.02 11.30
CA PHE A 18 18.00 8.13 10.50
C PHE A 18 18.21 9.50 9.86
N VAL A 19 17.15 10.29 9.60
CA VAL A 19 17.31 11.58 8.92
C VAL A 19 18.05 12.58 9.81
N GLY A 20 18.99 13.31 9.22
CA GLY A 20 19.80 14.33 9.88
C GLY A 20 21.10 13.82 10.51
N ALA A 21 21.36 12.51 10.47
CA ALA A 21 22.60 11.92 10.98
C ALA A 21 23.35 11.11 9.90
N PRO A 22 24.70 11.02 9.99
CA PRO A 22 25.48 10.08 9.21
C PRO A 22 25.05 8.63 9.47
N VAL A 23 25.01 7.82 8.42
CA VAL A 23 24.68 6.40 8.51
C VAL A 23 25.77 5.54 7.89
N ARG A 24 26.07 4.41 8.52
CA ARG A 24 26.81 3.33 7.86
C ARG A 24 25.88 2.60 6.92
N VAL A 25 26.33 2.39 5.69
CA VAL A 25 25.56 1.75 4.62
C VAL A 25 26.32 0.53 4.11
N SER A 26 25.67 -0.62 4.08
CA SER A 26 26.28 -1.86 3.58
C SER A 26 25.29 -2.72 2.81
N SER A 27 25.82 -3.62 1.96
CA SER A 27 25.05 -4.63 1.23
C SER A 27 25.61 -6.03 1.50
N PRO A 28 25.23 -6.69 2.60
CA PRO A 28 25.72 -8.03 2.94
C PRO A 28 25.50 -9.06 1.82
N GLN A 29 24.37 -9.00 1.11
CA GLN A 29 24.07 -9.86 -0.04
C GLN A 29 24.92 -9.52 -1.29
N GLY A 30 25.56 -8.35 -1.34
CA GLY A 30 26.39 -7.92 -2.47
C GLY A 30 25.65 -7.17 -3.60
N ARG A 31 24.32 -7.34 -3.72
CA ARG A 31 23.53 -6.80 -4.86
C ARG A 31 23.37 -5.28 -4.88
N PHE A 32 23.81 -4.58 -3.84
CA PHE A 32 23.77 -3.13 -3.72
C PHE A 32 25.13 -2.58 -3.25
N SER A 33 26.22 -3.36 -3.34
CA SER A 33 27.52 -2.99 -2.76
C SER A 33 28.11 -1.71 -3.33
N ASP A 34 28.09 -1.53 -4.64
CA ASP A 34 28.68 -0.34 -5.28
C ASP A 34 27.96 0.93 -4.84
N SER A 35 26.62 0.91 -4.85
CA SER A 35 25.81 2.01 -4.33
C SER A 35 25.99 2.20 -2.83
N ALA A 36 26.08 1.13 -2.04
CA ALA A 36 26.31 1.24 -0.60
C ALA A 36 27.66 1.92 -0.30
N ALA A 37 28.72 1.60 -1.03
CA ALA A 37 30.04 2.21 -0.87
C ALA A 37 30.01 3.71 -1.17
N LEU A 38 29.20 4.17 -2.13
CA LEU A 38 29.01 5.59 -2.42
C LEU A 38 28.30 6.34 -1.28
N LEU A 39 27.47 5.65 -0.50
CA LEU A 39 26.59 6.23 0.52
C LEU A 39 27.12 6.07 1.95
N ASP A 40 28.04 5.13 2.19
CA ASP A 40 28.57 4.84 3.53
C ASP A 40 29.20 6.07 4.18
N GLY A 41 28.75 6.40 5.40
CA GLY A 41 29.18 7.57 6.16
C GLY A 41 28.50 8.88 5.76
N ARG A 42 27.63 8.90 4.75
CA ARG A 42 26.84 10.09 4.39
C ARG A 42 25.63 10.26 5.31
N THR A 43 25.13 11.49 5.37
CA THR A 43 23.90 11.83 6.07
C THR A 43 22.68 11.44 5.25
N LEU A 44 21.74 10.72 5.86
CA LEU A 44 20.42 10.56 5.29
C LEU A 44 19.67 11.89 5.45
N THR A 45 19.29 12.53 4.35
CA THR A 45 18.72 13.89 4.34
C THR A 45 17.20 13.91 4.29
N ALA A 46 16.58 12.84 3.79
CA ALA A 46 15.13 12.75 3.65
C ALA A 46 14.66 11.29 3.56
N ALA A 47 13.40 11.05 3.92
CA ALA A 47 12.67 9.84 3.59
C ALA A 47 11.30 10.24 3.03
N ASP A 48 10.86 9.59 1.97
CA ASP A 48 9.60 9.88 1.29
C ASP A 48 8.94 8.59 0.78
N ALA A 49 7.62 8.63 0.62
CA ALA A 49 6.83 7.57 0.02
C ALA A 49 5.79 8.14 -0.95
N HIS A 50 5.63 7.44 -2.08
CA HIS A 50 4.57 7.66 -3.04
C HIS A 50 4.03 6.30 -3.51
N GLY A 51 2.79 6.00 -3.14
CA GLY A 51 2.18 4.69 -3.34
C GLY A 51 3.02 3.60 -2.70
N LYS A 52 3.51 2.66 -3.52
CA LYS A 52 4.31 1.51 -3.05
C LYS A 52 5.83 1.68 -3.25
N HIS A 53 6.26 2.93 -3.40
CA HIS A 53 7.66 3.31 -3.60
C HIS A 53 8.18 4.07 -2.38
N LEU A 54 9.28 3.56 -1.78
CA LEU A 54 10.02 4.22 -0.71
C LEU A 54 11.28 4.87 -1.30
N PHE A 55 11.60 6.09 -0.85
CA PHE A 55 12.77 6.85 -1.27
C PHE A 55 13.54 7.35 -0.06
N LEU A 56 14.85 7.08 -0.02
CA LEU A 56 15.75 7.53 1.04
C LEU A 56 16.82 8.44 0.44
N GLY A 57 16.81 9.72 0.78
CA GLY A 57 17.65 10.75 0.16
C GLY A 57 18.99 10.92 0.87
N PHE A 58 20.05 11.10 0.08
CA PHE A 58 21.43 11.31 0.55
C PHE A 58 22.04 12.59 -0.05
N GLY A 59 21.23 13.65 -0.15
CA GLY A 59 21.60 14.92 -0.76
C GLY A 59 22.04 14.76 -2.22
N GLU A 60 23.20 15.33 -2.57
CA GLU A 60 23.77 15.28 -3.92
C GLU A 60 24.09 13.85 -4.40
N ALA A 61 24.23 12.88 -3.48
CA ALA A 61 24.47 11.49 -3.85
C ALA A 61 23.24 10.80 -4.47
N GLY A 62 22.05 11.41 -4.35
CA GLY A 62 20.79 10.90 -4.91
C GLY A 62 19.91 10.19 -3.88
N TRP A 63 19.10 9.24 -4.38
CA TRP A 63 18.05 8.57 -3.61
C TRP A 63 18.16 7.06 -3.72
N VAL A 64 18.06 6.36 -2.60
CA VAL A 64 17.81 4.92 -2.63
C VAL A 64 16.32 4.69 -2.85
N HIS A 65 15.97 4.20 -4.03
CA HIS A 65 14.61 3.76 -4.36
C HIS A 65 14.41 2.30 -3.99
N ILE A 66 13.39 2.04 -3.18
CA ILE A 66 13.00 0.70 -2.72
C ILE A 66 11.56 0.41 -3.17
N HIS A 67 11.35 -0.78 -3.74
CA HIS A 67 10.01 -1.33 -3.96
C HIS A 67 9.98 -2.75 -3.42
N LEU A 68 9.23 -2.98 -2.34
CA LEU A 68 9.21 -4.27 -1.63
C LEU A 68 8.61 -5.40 -2.47
N GLY A 69 7.59 -5.09 -3.27
CA GLY A 69 6.82 -6.12 -3.97
C GLY A 69 6.14 -7.07 -2.99
N LEU A 70 5.98 -8.34 -3.37
CA LEU A 70 5.19 -9.28 -2.59
C LEU A 70 5.91 -9.77 -1.31
N PHE A 71 7.22 -9.98 -1.40
CA PHE A 71 8.01 -10.67 -0.36
C PHE A 71 8.99 -9.76 0.37
N GLY A 72 9.22 -8.55 -0.14
CA GLY A 72 10.16 -7.62 0.47
C GLY A 72 9.75 -7.23 1.88
N LYS A 73 10.74 -7.17 2.77
CA LYS A 73 10.57 -6.77 4.17
C LYS A 73 11.66 -5.77 4.53
N LEU A 74 11.27 -4.78 5.32
CA LEU A 74 12.19 -3.83 5.94
C LEU A 74 11.92 -3.87 7.44
N GLY A 75 12.93 -4.26 8.20
CA GLY A 75 12.86 -4.35 9.66
C GLY A 75 13.86 -3.42 10.32
N PHE A 76 13.56 -2.98 11.53
CA PHE A 76 14.40 -2.09 12.31
C PHE A 76 14.74 -2.69 13.67
N GLY A 77 15.82 -2.23 14.29
CA GLY A 77 16.14 -2.53 15.68
C GLY A 77 17.12 -1.52 16.27
N ALA A 78 17.43 -1.68 17.55
CA ALA A 78 18.42 -0.86 18.24
C ALA A 78 19.84 -1.24 17.83
N ALA A 79 20.76 -0.27 17.80
CA ALA A 79 22.19 -0.51 17.65
C ALA A 79 22.80 -0.98 19.00
N PRO A 80 23.86 -1.81 18.99
CA PRO A 80 24.54 -2.36 17.80
C PRO A 80 23.69 -3.45 17.11
N PRO A 81 23.73 -3.55 15.77
CA PRO A 81 22.98 -4.57 15.05
C PRO A 81 23.57 -5.96 15.29
N PRO A 82 22.74 -7.03 15.30
CA PRO A 82 23.25 -8.40 15.19
C PRO A 82 23.99 -8.59 13.85
N PRO A 83 24.84 -9.63 13.72
CA PRO A 83 25.47 -9.97 12.44
C PRO A 83 24.43 -10.07 11.31
N PRO A 84 24.70 -9.50 10.12
CA PRO A 84 23.76 -9.59 9.01
C PRO A 84 23.67 -11.02 8.49
N THR A 85 22.48 -11.39 8.02
CA THR A 85 22.29 -12.58 7.19
C THR A 85 22.66 -12.27 5.73
N ASP A 86 23.00 -13.29 4.97
CA ASP A 86 23.27 -13.23 3.52
C ASP A 86 22.07 -12.74 2.67
N THR A 87 20.87 -12.75 3.25
CA THR A 87 19.64 -12.22 2.62
C THR A 87 19.48 -10.70 2.71
N VAL A 88 20.32 -10.00 3.47
CA VAL A 88 20.22 -8.54 3.65
C VAL A 88 20.77 -7.81 2.43
N ARG A 89 19.88 -7.18 1.67
CA ARG A 89 20.23 -6.44 0.45
C ARG A 89 20.82 -5.06 0.75
N LEU A 90 20.27 -4.38 1.75
CA LEU A 90 20.71 -3.07 2.23
C LEU A 90 20.59 -3.04 3.75
N ARG A 91 21.64 -2.60 4.42
CA ARG A 91 21.66 -2.31 5.86
C ARG A 91 22.06 -0.87 6.10
N LEU A 92 21.27 -0.16 6.90
CA LEU A 92 21.60 1.16 7.45
C LEU A 92 21.88 1.02 8.95
N VAL A 93 22.90 1.70 9.47
CA VAL A 93 23.25 1.70 10.90
C VAL A 93 23.66 3.11 11.33
N ASN A 94 23.12 3.60 12.44
CA ASN A 94 23.66 4.76 13.15
C ASN A 94 23.94 4.40 14.61
N THR A 95 24.15 5.41 15.47
CA THR A 95 24.47 5.20 16.89
C THR A 95 23.35 4.56 17.69
N GLY A 96 22.08 4.75 17.29
CA GLY A 96 20.91 4.27 18.04
C GLY A 96 20.16 3.13 17.37
N HIS A 97 20.22 3.01 16.04
CA HIS A 97 19.33 2.17 15.26
C HIS A 97 20.03 1.46 14.10
N TYR A 98 19.43 0.36 13.66
CA TYR A 98 19.70 -0.25 12.36
C TYR A 98 18.42 -0.57 11.60
N ALA A 99 18.53 -0.67 10.28
CA ALA A 99 17.47 -1.09 9.37
C ALA A 99 18.01 -2.13 8.38
N ASP A 100 17.29 -3.23 8.20
CA ASP A 100 17.62 -4.30 7.24
C ASP A 100 16.52 -4.47 6.20
N LEU A 101 16.89 -4.31 4.94
CA LEU A 101 16.05 -4.59 3.78
C LEU A 101 16.35 -5.98 3.23
N ARG A 102 15.32 -6.83 3.09
CA ARG A 102 15.41 -8.19 2.55
C ARG A 102 14.41 -8.42 1.44
N GLY A 103 14.83 -9.11 0.38
CA GLY A 103 13.96 -9.55 -0.72
C GLY A 103 13.16 -8.47 -1.48
N PRO A 104 13.60 -7.20 -1.60
CA PRO A 104 12.83 -6.23 -2.37
C PRO A 104 12.87 -6.55 -3.87
N THR A 105 11.81 -6.19 -4.58
CA THR A 105 11.78 -6.23 -6.04
C THR A 105 12.75 -5.22 -6.65
N ALA A 106 12.85 -4.02 -6.06
CA ALA A 106 13.81 -2.99 -6.45
C ALA A 106 14.55 -2.41 -5.23
N CYS A 107 15.85 -2.19 -5.39
CA CYS A 107 16.72 -1.44 -4.49
C CYS A 107 17.84 -0.87 -5.37
N ALA A 108 17.77 0.43 -5.67
CA ALA A 108 18.67 1.10 -6.61
C ALA A 108 18.96 2.51 -6.11
N LEU A 109 20.20 2.97 -6.31
CA LEU A 109 20.56 4.37 -6.14
C LEU A 109 20.18 5.09 -7.44
N ILE A 110 19.32 6.09 -7.34
CA ILE A 110 18.77 6.84 -8.45
C ILE A 110 18.99 8.33 -8.26
N THR A 111 19.01 9.05 -9.37
CA THR A 111 19.11 10.50 -9.43
C THR A 111 17.77 11.18 -9.14
N GLU A 112 17.79 12.49 -8.88
CA GLU A 112 16.58 13.29 -8.72
C GLU A 112 15.66 13.25 -9.97
N PRO A 113 16.17 13.38 -11.22
CA PRO A 113 15.33 13.21 -12.41
C PRO A 113 14.68 11.84 -12.53
N GLU A 114 15.39 10.76 -12.18
CA GLU A 114 14.81 9.41 -12.17
C GLU A 114 13.73 9.26 -11.11
N LYS A 115 13.95 9.80 -9.89
CA LYS A 115 12.92 9.86 -8.84
C LYS A 115 11.68 10.57 -9.38
N ARG A 116 11.83 11.75 -9.97
CA ARG A 116 10.73 12.53 -10.56
C ARG A 116 9.96 11.74 -11.60
N ALA A 117 10.65 11.06 -12.53
CA ALA A 117 10.02 10.19 -13.51
C ALA A 117 9.19 9.05 -12.88
N ILE A 118 9.58 8.57 -11.68
CA ILE A 118 8.77 7.62 -10.90
C ILE A 118 7.52 8.28 -10.34
N HIS A 119 7.60 9.50 -9.80
CA HIS A 119 6.41 10.21 -9.32
C HIS A 119 5.41 10.50 -10.46
N GLU A 120 5.89 10.93 -11.63
CA GLU A 120 5.05 11.32 -12.78
C GLU A 120 4.25 10.15 -13.38
N ARG A 121 4.75 8.91 -13.26
CA ARG A 121 4.03 7.72 -13.76
C ARG A 121 2.95 7.19 -12.79
N LEU A 122 2.92 7.68 -11.56
CA LEU A 122 1.99 7.21 -10.54
C LEU A 122 0.68 8.03 -10.57
N GLY A 123 -0.41 7.36 -10.21
CA GLY A 123 -1.69 8.02 -9.94
C GLY A 123 -1.63 8.82 -8.63
N PRO A 124 -2.70 9.56 -8.30
CA PRO A 124 -2.81 10.22 -7.00
C PRO A 124 -2.77 9.17 -5.88
N ASP A 125 -2.21 9.56 -4.73
CA ASP A 125 -2.03 8.71 -3.56
C ASP A 125 -2.92 9.23 -2.40
N PRO A 126 -3.87 8.43 -1.88
CA PRO A 126 -4.74 8.85 -0.77
C PRO A 126 -4.00 9.27 0.51
N LEU A 127 -2.72 8.92 0.68
CA LEU A 127 -1.88 9.31 1.82
C LEU A 127 -1.08 10.61 1.58
N ARG A 128 -1.32 11.31 0.48
CA ARG A 128 -0.68 12.59 0.17
C ARG A 128 -1.71 13.71 0.30
N GLY A 129 -1.46 14.63 1.23
CA GLY A 129 -2.45 15.67 1.59
C GLY A 129 -2.69 16.72 0.50
N ASP A 130 -1.87 16.74 -0.55
CA ASP A 130 -2.00 17.59 -1.73
C ASP A 130 -2.82 16.96 -2.87
N GLU A 131 -3.32 15.72 -2.69
CA GLU A 131 -4.10 15.00 -3.70
C GLU A 131 -5.59 14.89 -3.31
N ASP A 132 -6.48 15.26 -4.23
CA ASP A 132 -7.95 15.26 -4.05
C ASP A 132 -8.66 14.12 -4.79
N GLY A 133 -7.90 13.25 -5.45
CA GLY A 133 -8.42 12.12 -6.22
C GLY A 133 -8.99 12.49 -7.60
N GLU A 134 -8.96 13.76 -8.01
CA GLU A 134 -9.56 14.21 -9.28
C GLU A 134 -8.87 13.56 -10.49
N ARG A 135 -7.55 13.44 -10.46
CA ARG A 135 -6.78 12.78 -11.54
C ARG A 135 -7.16 11.31 -11.71
N ALA A 136 -7.49 10.62 -10.62
CA ALA A 136 -7.99 9.25 -10.66
C ALA A 136 -9.43 9.21 -11.19
N TRP A 137 -10.31 10.10 -10.72
CA TRP A 137 -11.69 10.24 -11.20
C TRP A 137 -11.75 10.42 -12.72
N GLN A 138 -10.93 11.32 -13.28
CA GLN A 138 -10.89 11.59 -14.72
C GLN A 138 -10.55 10.37 -15.57
N ARG A 139 -9.78 9.42 -15.01
CA ARG A 139 -9.43 8.15 -15.67
C ARG A 139 -10.52 7.10 -15.45
N ILE A 140 -11.04 7.01 -14.23
CA ILE A 140 -12.04 6.00 -13.83
C ILE A 140 -13.36 6.24 -14.56
N SER A 141 -13.90 7.46 -14.50
CA SER A 141 -15.21 7.84 -15.06
C SER A 141 -15.35 7.67 -16.58
N ARG A 142 -14.24 7.46 -17.30
CA ARG A 142 -14.22 7.24 -18.76
C ARG A 142 -13.91 5.80 -19.12
N SER A 143 -13.59 4.96 -18.15
CA SER A 143 -13.05 3.61 -18.39
C SER A 143 -14.16 2.56 -18.47
N ARG A 144 -14.05 1.67 -19.46
CA ARG A 144 -14.87 0.44 -19.54
C ARG A 144 -14.29 -0.71 -18.71
N THR A 145 -13.11 -0.52 -18.12
CA THR A 145 -12.50 -1.48 -17.20
C THR A 145 -13.25 -1.47 -15.88
N THR A 146 -13.27 -2.62 -15.19
CA THR A 146 -13.92 -2.74 -13.88
C THR A 146 -13.25 -1.86 -12.83
N VAL A 147 -14.03 -1.32 -11.89
CA VAL A 147 -13.53 -0.49 -10.79
C VAL A 147 -12.50 -1.25 -9.94
N ALA A 148 -12.68 -2.56 -9.74
CA ALA A 148 -11.71 -3.39 -9.05
C ALA A 148 -10.38 -3.54 -9.82
N ALA A 149 -10.39 -3.55 -11.15
CA ALA A 149 -9.14 -3.55 -11.91
C ALA A 149 -8.46 -2.16 -11.87
N LEU A 150 -9.23 -1.08 -11.98
CA LEU A 150 -8.73 0.29 -11.92
C LEU A 150 -8.08 0.63 -10.57
N LEU A 151 -8.65 0.19 -9.46
CA LEU A 151 -8.07 0.38 -8.12
C LEU A 151 -6.74 -0.35 -7.90
N MET A 152 -6.38 -1.33 -8.75
CA MET A 152 -5.07 -1.98 -8.70
C MET A 152 -4.03 -1.31 -9.59
N ASP A 153 -4.45 -0.51 -10.57
CA ASP A 153 -3.53 0.16 -11.48
C ASP A 153 -2.86 1.34 -10.77
N GLN A 154 -1.57 1.18 -10.46
CA GLN A 154 -0.79 2.20 -9.77
C GLN A 154 -0.62 3.49 -10.57
N LYS A 155 -0.92 3.48 -11.87
CA LYS A 155 -1.02 4.70 -12.69
C LYS A 155 -2.34 5.42 -12.43
N VAL A 156 -3.41 4.71 -12.10
CA VAL A 156 -4.73 5.30 -11.82
C VAL A 156 -4.83 5.75 -10.38
N ILE A 157 -4.39 4.95 -9.42
CA ILE A 157 -4.36 5.27 -8.00
C ILE A 157 -3.16 4.57 -7.35
N ALA A 158 -2.29 5.36 -6.73
CA ALA A 158 -1.07 4.84 -6.14
C ALA A 158 -1.34 4.33 -4.71
N GLY A 159 -0.64 3.27 -4.31
CA GLY A 159 -0.66 2.78 -2.93
C GLY A 159 -1.74 1.76 -2.63
N VAL A 160 -2.92 1.88 -3.25
CA VAL A 160 -4.00 0.89 -3.11
C VAL A 160 -3.54 -0.48 -3.63
N GLY A 161 -3.76 -1.53 -2.85
CA GLY A 161 -3.52 -2.91 -3.24
C GLY A 161 -4.74 -3.78 -3.05
N ASN A 162 -4.49 -5.08 -2.91
CA ASN A 162 -5.56 -6.07 -3.00
C ASN A 162 -6.50 -6.02 -1.80
N VAL A 163 -5.97 -5.70 -0.60
CA VAL A 163 -6.77 -5.59 0.61
C VAL A 163 -7.64 -4.36 0.51
N TYR A 164 -7.04 -3.16 0.38
CA TYR A 164 -7.82 -1.92 0.33
C TYR A 164 -8.83 -1.90 -0.79
N ARG A 165 -8.50 -2.42 -1.99
CA ARG A 165 -9.46 -2.58 -3.08
C ARG A 165 -10.71 -3.36 -2.67
N ALA A 166 -10.50 -4.56 -2.12
CA ALA A 166 -11.61 -5.47 -1.83
C ALA A 166 -12.48 -4.89 -0.71
N GLU A 167 -11.84 -4.33 0.30
CA GLU A 167 -12.48 -3.79 1.49
C GLU A 167 -13.24 -2.49 1.24
N VAL A 168 -12.63 -1.53 0.52
CA VAL A 168 -13.31 -0.25 0.24
C VAL A 168 -14.54 -0.47 -0.66
N LEU A 169 -14.45 -1.34 -1.68
CA LEU A 169 -15.60 -1.64 -2.53
C LEU A 169 -16.73 -2.31 -1.74
N PHE A 170 -16.38 -3.19 -0.79
CA PHE A 170 -17.36 -3.79 0.11
C PHE A 170 -18.03 -2.76 1.03
N ARG A 171 -17.25 -1.88 1.66
CA ARG A 171 -17.75 -0.84 2.57
C ARG A 171 -18.76 0.11 1.92
N HIS A 172 -18.66 0.28 0.60
CA HIS A 172 -19.57 1.10 -0.19
C HIS A 172 -20.63 0.30 -0.98
N GLY A 173 -20.68 -1.03 -0.83
CA GLY A 173 -21.67 -1.87 -1.51
C GLY A 173 -21.52 -1.89 -3.04
N ILE A 174 -20.33 -1.61 -3.56
CA ILE A 174 -20.07 -1.48 -5.00
C ILE A 174 -19.66 -2.84 -5.55
N ASP A 175 -20.35 -3.30 -6.60
CA ASP A 175 -19.94 -4.48 -7.37
C ASP A 175 -18.52 -4.26 -7.94
N PRO A 176 -17.54 -5.11 -7.59
CA PRO A 176 -16.19 -4.99 -8.12
C PRO A 176 -16.11 -5.08 -9.65
N TYR A 177 -17.10 -5.70 -10.31
CA TYR A 177 -17.17 -5.80 -11.78
C TYR A 177 -17.84 -4.60 -12.45
N ARG A 178 -18.42 -3.66 -11.69
CA ARG A 178 -18.94 -2.40 -12.25
C ARG A 178 -17.84 -1.68 -13.01
N THR A 179 -18.14 -1.18 -14.21
CA THR A 179 -17.14 -0.45 -15.00
C THR A 179 -16.92 0.94 -14.43
N GLY A 180 -15.71 1.50 -14.59
CA GLY A 180 -15.38 2.82 -14.06
C GLY A 180 -16.32 3.93 -14.53
N ARG A 181 -16.78 3.85 -15.79
CA ARG A 181 -17.76 4.80 -16.36
C ARG A 181 -19.17 4.71 -15.76
N ASP A 182 -19.50 3.61 -15.08
CA ASP A 182 -20.78 3.42 -14.42
C ASP A 182 -20.70 3.78 -12.91
N LEU A 183 -19.52 4.17 -12.43
CA LEU A 183 -19.33 4.71 -11.09
C LEU A 183 -19.79 6.17 -11.07
N THR A 184 -20.58 6.56 -10.07
CA THR A 184 -20.99 7.95 -9.90
C THR A 184 -19.91 8.79 -9.24
N ARG A 185 -19.97 10.12 -9.41
CA ARG A 185 -19.04 11.04 -8.73
C ARG A 185 -19.13 10.93 -7.21
N ALA A 186 -20.35 10.85 -6.67
CA ALA A 186 -20.58 10.72 -5.24
C ALA A 186 -20.00 9.42 -4.66
N GLU A 187 -20.14 8.30 -5.38
CA GLU A 187 -19.50 7.03 -4.99
C GLU A 187 -17.98 7.14 -5.00
N TRP A 188 -17.39 7.79 -6.01
CA TRP A 188 -15.95 8.00 -6.07
C TRP A 188 -15.44 8.88 -4.93
N ASP A 189 -16.08 10.03 -4.66
CA ASP A 189 -15.66 10.94 -3.60
C ASP A 189 -15.72 10.24 -2.23
N ALA A 190 -16.75 9.42 -2.01
CA ALA A 190 -16.90 8.62 -0.80
C ALA A 190 -15.81 7.53 -0.70
N LEU A 191 -15.51 6.82 -1.80
CA LEU A 191 -14.41 5.83 -1.86
C LEU A 191 -13.05 6.48 -1.59
N TRP A 192 -12.77 7.65 -2.16
CA TRP A 192 -11.51 8.36 -1.99
C TRP A 192 -11.31 8.79 -0.53
N ALA A 193 -12.34 9.38 0.08
CA ALA A 193 -12.32 9.77 1.48
C ALA A 193 -12.07 8.57 2.40
N ASP A 194 -12.79 7.47 2.19
CA ASP A 194 -12.66 6.23 2.98
C ASP A 194 -11.27 5.60 2.81
N LEU A 195 -10.72 5.56 1.58
CA LEU A 195 -9.34 5.13 1.35
C LEU A 195 -8.33 5.97 2.12
N GLY A 196 -8.47 7.30 2.08
CA GLY A 196 -7.59 8.21 2.82
C GLY A 196 -7.64 7.95 4.33
N GLU A 197 -8.81 7.70 4.89
CA GLU A 197 -8.99 7.35 6.31
C GLU A 197 -8.36 6.00 6.65
N LEU A 198 -8.78 4.93 5.97
CA LEU A 198 -8.31 3.56 6.21
C LEU A 198 -6.80 3.41 6.01
N MET A 199 -6.22 4.12 5.04
CA MET A 199 -4.78 4.09 4.82
C MET A 199 -4.02 4.84 5.92
N ARG A 200 -4.53 5.98 6.42
CA ARG A 200 -3.93 6.70 7.55
C ARG A 200 -3.98 5.89 8.83
N GLU A 201 -5.10 5.22 9.11
CA GLU A 201 -5.21 4.26 10.21
C GLU A 201 -4.21 3.11 10.04
N GLY A 202 -4.05 2.61 8.81
CA GLY A 202 -3.07 1.59 8.49
C GLY A 202 -1.63 2.00 8.79
N VAL A 203 -1.27 3.27 8.51
CA VAL A 203 0.04 3.84 8.87
C VAL A 203 0.23 3.80 10.39
N ALA A 204 -0.74 4.31 11.15
CA ALA A 204 -0.67 4.40 12.61
C ALA A 204 -0.58 3.00 13.27
N ASN A 205 -1.44 2.07 12.85
CA ASN A 205 -1.62 0.78 13.52
C ASN A 205 -0.72 -0.35 13.00
N ASN A 206 0.04 -0.11 11.93
CA ASN A 206 0.85 -1.10 11.22
C ASN A 206 0.07 -2.32 10.71
N ARG A 207 -1.23 -2.17 10.49
CA ARG A 207 -2.12 -3.24 10.06
C ARG A 207 -3.31 -2.65 9.33
N ILE A 208 -3.99 -3.46 8.53
CA ILE A 208 -5.19 -3.02 7.82
C ILE A 208 -6.42 -3.47 8.62
N ASP A 209 -7.07 -2.53 9.28
CA ASP A 209 -8.38 -2.71 9.90
C ASP A 209 -9.40 -1.92 9.10
N THR A 210 -10.38 -2.61 8.51
CA THR A 210 -11.39 -1.99 7.64
C THR A 210 -12.82 -2.22 8.14
N VAL A 211 -12.98 -3.02 9.19
CA VAL A 211 -14.28 -3.28 9.81
C VAL A 211 -14.72 -2.06 10.62
N ARG A 212 -15.90 -1.54 10.31
CA ARG A 212 -16.51 -0.43 11.05
C ARG A 212 -16.76 -0.81 12.52
N PRO A 213 -16.74 0.15 13.47
CA PRO A 213 -16.91 -0.12 14.89
C PRO A 213 -18.11 -1.00 15.24
N GLU A 214 -19.26 -0.78 14.61
CA GLU A 214 -20.50 -1.53 14.80
C GLU A 214 -20.45 -2.98 14.31
N HIS A 215 -19.41 -3.35 13.56
CA HIS A 215 -19.20 -4.69 13.00
C HIS A 215 -17.94 -5.39 13.56
N LEU A 216 -17.28 -4.78 14.55
CA LEU A 216 -16.13 -5.35 15.24
C LEU A 216 -16.50 -6.67 15.94
N PRO A 217 -15.52 -7.56 16.18
CA PRO A 217 -15.74 -8.83 16.86
C PRO A 217 -16.57 -8.71 18.15
N GLU A 218 -16.22 -7.74 18.98
CA GLU A 218 -16.84 -7.47 20.28
C GLU A 218 -18.28 -6.98 20.13
N ALA A 219 -18.53 -6.10 19.16
CA ALA A 219 -19.86 -5.55 18.88
C ALA A 219 -20.83 -6.60 18.32
N MET A 220 -20.31 -7.58 17.57
CA MET A 220 -21.12 -8.64 16.96
C MET A 220 -21.13 -9.95 17.75
N GLY A 221 -20.38 -10.05 18.85
CA GLY A 221 -20.25 -11.29 19.63
C GLY A 221 -19.62 -12.45 18.83
N ARG A 222 -18.66 -12.14 17.95
CA ARG A 222 -17.92 -13.12 17.13
C ARG A 222 -16.44 -13.16 17.53
N PRO A 223 -15.71 -14.27 17.28
CA PRO A 223 -14.27 -14.28 17.49
C PRO A 223 -13.56 -13.29 16.54
N PRO A 224 -12.39 -12.75 16.97
CA PRO A 224 -11.52 -11.98 16.10
C PRO A 224 -10.97 -12.86 14.97
N ARG A 225 -10.52 -12.21 13.90
CA ARG A 225 -9.89 -12.87 12.77
C ARG A 225 -8.50 -13.38 13.14
N GLU A 226 -8.26 -14.65 12.84
CA GLU A 226 -6.94 -15.28 12.92
C GLU A 226 -6.34 -15.39 11.51
N ASP A 227 -5.40 -14.49 11.17
CA ASP A 227 -4.68 -14.49 9.89
C ASP A 227 -3.24 -14.02 10.06
N ASP A 228 -2.32 -14.56 9.27
CA ASP A 228 -0.88 -14.24 9.30
C ASP A 228 -0.56 -12.78 8.92
N HIS A 229 -1.51 -12.08 8.27
CA HIS A 229 -1.42 -10.66 7.94
C HIS A 229 -2.05 -9.74 9.00
N GLY A 230 -2.71 -10.32 10.01
CA GLY A 230 -3.45 -9.59 11.04
C GLY A 230 -4.61 -8.75 10.50
N GLY A 231 -5.15 -7.89 11.38
CA GLY A 231 -6.20 -6.91 11.07
C GLY A 231 -7.60 -7.49 10.90
N GLU A 232 -8.63 -6.67 11.06
CA GLU A 232 -10.04 -7.02 10.84
C GLU A 232 -10.53 -6.59 9.45
N VAL A 233 -11.08 -7.53 8.68
CA VAL A 233 -11.54 -7.30 7.29
C VAL A 233 -12.89 -7.97 6.98
N TYR A 234 -13.66 -7.39 6.06
CA TYR A 234 -14.96 -7.86 5.63
C TYR A 234 -14.95 -8.97 4.58
N VAL A 235 -14.02 -8.95 3.62
CA VAL A 235 -14.06 -9.90 2.49
C VAL A 235 -12.70 -10.48 2.14
N TYR A 236 -11.62 -9.73 2.33
CA TYR A 236 -10.28 -10.14 1.91
C TYR A 236 -9.85 -11.45 2.57
N ARG A 237 -9.47 -12.45 1.75
CA ARG A 237 -9.11 -13.82 2.20
C ARG A 237 -10.17 -14.47 3.09
N ARG A 238 -11.46 -14.19 2.82
CA ARG A 238 -12.59 -14.82 3.53
C ARG A 238 -13.47 -15.65 2.60
N ALA A 239 -12.93 -16.11 1.48
CA ALA A 239 -13.68 -16.92 0.52
C ALA A 239 -14.39 -18.10 1.21
N ASN A 240 -15.65 -18.32 0.85
CA ASN A 240 -16.56 -19.32 1.42
C ASN A 240 -16.98 -19.10 2.89
N LEU A 241 -16.42 -18.12 3.60
CA LEU A 241 -16.88 -17.74 4.94
C LEU A 241 -18.14 -16.87 4.83
N PRO A 242 -19.04 -16.89 5.84
CA PRO A 242 -20.22 -16.05 5.84
C PRO A 242 -19.84 -14.56 5.92
N CYS A 243 -20.44 -13.74 5.07
CA CYS A 243 -20.35 -12.27 5.17
C CYS A 243 -20.79 -11.81 6.56
N HIS A 244 -20.02 -10.91 7.19
CA HIS A 244 -20.37 -10.39 8.52
C HIS A 244 -21.69 -9.62 8.53
N ILE A 245 -22.14 -9.10 7.40
CA ILE A 245 -23.35 -8.28 7.31
C ILE A 245 -24.59 -9.10 7.00
N CYS A 246 -24.52 -9.99 6.00
CA CYS A 246 -25.71 -10.66 5.46
C CYS A 246 -25.65 -12.19 5.48
N GLY A 247 -24.57 -12.78 6.01
CA GLY A 247 -24.35 -14.23 6.08
C GLY A 247 -24.08 -14.93 4.74
N THR A 248 -24.25 -14.26 3.59
CA THR A 248 -23.98 -14.85 2.28
C THR A 248 -22.48 -15.17 2.13
N PRO A 249 -22.09 -16.37 1.66
CA PRO A 249 -20.69 -16.72 1.49
C PRO A 249 -19.93 -15.73 0.60
N ILE A 250 -18.73 -15.35 1.02
CA ILE A 250 -17.84 -14.49 0.24
C ILE A 250 -17.35 -15.25 -0.99
N ARG A 251 -17.45 -14.62 -2.16
CA ARG A 251 -16.95 -15.15 -3.44
C ARG A 251 -15.51 -14.72 -3.68
N THR A 252 -14.84 -15.51 -4.51
CA THR A 252 -13.51 -15.16 -5.02
C THR A 252 -13.36 -15.51 -6.49
N ALA A 253 -12.50 -14.77 -7.19
CA ALA A 253 -12.13 -14.98 -8.58
C ALA A 253 -10.78 -14.31 -8.87
N ASP A 254 -10.08 -14.77 -9.90
CA ASP A 254 -8.87 -14.10 -10.39
C ASP A 254 -9.21 -12.83 -11.18
N LEU A 255 -8.60 -11.70 -10.80
CA LEU A 255 -8.71 -10.44 -11.52
C LEU A 255 -7.40 -9.65 -11.43
N VAL A 256 -6.78 -9.37 -12.58
CA VAL A 256 -5.46 -8.70 -12.68
C VAL A 256 -4.39 -9.47 -11.88
N SER A 257 -4.31 -10.79 -12.11
CA SER A 257 -3.32 -11.69 -11.48
C SER A 257 -3.34 -11.69 -9.95
N ARG A 258 -4.48 -11.34 -9.35
CA ARG A 258 -4.74 -11.34 -7.91
C ARG A 258 -6.15 -11.82 -7.63
N ASN A 259 -6.34 -12.56 -6.55
CA ASN A 259 -7.67 -12.92 -6.07
C ASN A 259 -8.44 -11.66 -5.68
N LEU A 260 -9.62 -11.49 -6.29
CA LEU A 260 -10.67 -10.59 -5.86
C LEU A 260 -11.56 -11.31 -4.85
N PHE A 261 -12.05 -10.58 -3.84
CA PHE A 261 -13.00 -11.09 -2.84
C PHE A 261 -14.18 -10.13 -2.74
N TRP A 262 -15.41 -10.65 -2.69
CA TRP A 262 -16.61 -9.82 -2.58
C TRP A 262 -17.80 -10.59 -2.02
N CYS A 263 -18.78 -9.88 -1.46
CA CYS A 263 -20.06 -10.47 -1.08
C CYS A 263 -21.09 -10.21 -2.20
N PRO A 264 -21.64 -11.24 -2.87
CA PRO A 264 -22.57 -11.04 -3.99
C PRO A 264 -23.91 -10.43 -3.58
N ARG A 265 -24.25 -10.45 -2.28
CA ARG A 265 -25.49 -9.86 -1.76
C ARG A 265 -25.29 -8.42 -1.31
N CYS A 266 -24.18 -8.10 -0.64
CA CYS A 266 -23.88 -6.72 -0.22
C CYS A 266 -23.35 -5.85 -1.37
N GLN A 267 -22.80 -6.48 -2.42
CA GLN A 267 -22.29 -5.82 -3.62
C GLN A 267 -23.05 -6.36 -4.84
N PRO A 268 -24.34 -6.04 -4.99
CA PRO A 268 -25.16 -6.55 -6.08
C PRO A 268 -24.65 -5.99 -7.42
N PRO A 269 -24.73 -6.77 -8.52
CA PRO A 269 -24.43 -6.25 -9.84
C PRO A 269 -25.22 -4.98 -10.10
N GLY A 270 -24.57 -3.96 -10.68
CA GLY A 270 -25.28 -2.76 -11.10
C GLY A 270 -26.40 -3.14 -12.06
N LEU A 271 -27.62 -2.63 -11.84
CA LEU A 271 -28.67 -2.73 -12.85
C LEU A 271 -28.13 -2.07 -14.13
N PRO A 272 -28.22 -2.73 -15.30
CA PRO A 272 -27.87 -2.06 -16.55
C PRO A 272 -28.70 -0.78 -16.63
N GLY A 273 -28.00 0.36 -16.71
CA GLY A 273 -28.64 1.68 -16.71
C GLY A 273 -29.76 1.69 -17.72
N GLY A 274 -30.98 2.00 -17.24
CA GLY A 274 -32.17 2.08 -18.07
C GLY A 274 -31.89 2.92 -19.31
N GLU A 275 -32.37 2.43 -20.44
CA GLU A 275 -32.42 3.18 -21.70
C GLU A 275 -32.94 4.58 -21.38
N LYS A 276 -32.12 5.60 -21.67
CA LYS A 276 -32.60 6.97 -21.73
C LYS A 276 -33.55 7.04 -22.92
N GLY A 277 -34.85 6.95 -22.63
CA GLY A 277 -35.91 7.37 -23.55
C GLY A 277 -35.84 8.86 -23.84
#